data_AF-V5S9L6-F1
#
_entry.id   AF-V5S9L6-F1
#
_cell.length_a   1.000
_cell.length_b   1.000
_cell.length_c   1.000
_cell.angle_alpha   90.00
_cell.angle_beta   90.00
_cell.angle_gamma   90.00
#
_symmetry.space_group_name_H-M   'P 1'
#
loop_
_entity.id
_entity.type
_entity.pdbx_description
1 polymer ?
#
loop_
_entity_poly.entity_id
_entity_poly.type
_entity_poly.pdbx_seq_one_letter_code
_entity_poly.pdbx_strand_id
1 'polypeptide(L)' 'MAFEDVQAEIGVLLTRMQNEAEDRHEIYLQLRERLNELKAFDLPIPEDLQALEAALEAEFAADARTSLSDRN' A
#
# COMPACT_ATOMS: atom_id res chain seq x y z
N MET A 1 8.87 -3.46 -20.58
CA MET A 1 8.78 -1.98 -20.72
C MET A 1 7.65 -1.44 -19.87
N ALA A 2 6.37 -1.35 -20.28
CA ALA A 2 5.34 -0.72 -19.43
C ALA A 2 5.09 -1.38 -18.05
N PHE A 3 5.15 -2.72 -17.96
CA PHE A 3 4.95 -3.43 -16.68
C PHE A 3 6.13 -3.23 -15.70
N GLU A 4 7.36 -3.29 -16.22
CA GLU A 4 8.59 -3.11 -15.43
C GLU A 4 8.69 -1.70 -14.87
N ASP A 5 8.23 -0.69 -15.63
CA ASP A 5 8.19 0.71 -15.19
C ASP A 5 7.22 0.89 -14.00
N VAL A 6 6.04 0.25 -14.06
CA VAL A 6 5.08 0.32 -12.96
C VAL A 6 5.58 -0.43 -11.73
N GLN A 7 6.23 -1.60 -11.90
CA GLN A 7 6.87 -2.29 -10.78
C GLN A 7 7.98 -1.44 -10.13
N ALA A 8 8.76 -0.70 -10.93
CA ALA A 8 9.80 0.19 -10.43
C ALA A 8 9.19 1.38 -9.66
N GLU A 9 8.13 2.02 -10.18
CA GLU A 9 7.40 3.07 -9.45
C GLU A 9 6.86 2.56 -8.11
N ILE A 10 6.30 1.35 -8.10
CA ILE A 10 5.81 0.72 -6.88
C ILE A 10 6.94 0.43 -5.89
N GLY A 11 8.09 -0.06 -6.36
CA GLY A 11 9.28 -0.27 -5.54
C GLY A 11 9.81 1.04 -4.91
N VAL A 12 9.71 2.15 -5.63
CA VAL A 12 10.05 3.48 -5.10
C VAL A 12 9.06 3.91 -4.02
N LEU A 13 7.75 3.72 -4.23
CA LEU A 13 6.72 4.01 -3.22
C LEU A 13 6.94 3.17 -1.94
N LEU A 14 7.21 1.88 -2.09
CA LEU A 14 7.59 0.96 -1.00
C LEU A 14 8.82 1.44 -0.21
N THR A 15 9.85 1.90 -0.92
CA THR A 15 11.06 2.42 -0.29
C THR A 15 10.76 3.70 0.49
N ARG A 16 9.87 4.56 -0.04
CA ARG A 16 9.41 5.76 0.68
C ARG A 16 8.59 5.40 1.91
N MET A 17 7.69 4.41 1.86
CA MET A 17 6.94 3.95 3.04
C MET A 17 7.84 3.47 4.18
N GLN A 18 8.96 2.82 3.85
CA GLN A 18 9.92 2.37 4.86
C GLN A 18 10.68 3.52 5.52
N ASN A 19 10.95 4.61 4.78
CA ASN A 19 11.68 5.77 5.28
C ASN A 19 10.78 6.82 5.94
N GLU A 20 9.59 7.03 5.41
CA GLU A 20 8.64 8.07 5.80
C GLU A 20 7.39 7.43 6.37
N ALA A 21 7.48 7.10 7.66
CA ALA A 21 6.45 6.38 8.37
C ALA A 21 5.13 7.16 8.55
N GLU A 22 5.23 8.47 8.55
CA GLU A 22 4.13 9.40 8.85
C GLU A 22 3.11 9.45 7.69
N ASP A 23 3.60 9.34 6.45
CA ASP A 23 2.78 9.42 5.23
C ASP A 23 2.45 8.03 4.65
N ARG A 24 2.64 6.96 5.42
CA ARG A 24 2.33 5.59 4.98
C ARG A 24 0.92 5.44 4.43
N HIS A 25 -0.05 6.16 5.02
CA HIS A 25 -1.45 6.10 4.59
C HIS A 25 -1.67 6.74 3.21
N GLU A 26 -1.03 7.87 2.94
CA GLU A 26 -1.13 8.55 1.65
C GLU A 26 -0.40 7.77 0.56
N ILE A 27 0.80 7.26 0.86
CA ILE A 27 1.56 6.41 -0.07
C ILE A 27 0.79 5.12 -0.39
N TYR A 28 0.13 4.52 0.61
CA TYR A 28 -0.74 3.36 0.42
C TYR A 28 -1.91 3.64 -0.53
N LEU A 29 -2.59 4.78 -0.37
CA LEU A 29 -3.69 5.16 -1.25
C LEU A 29 -3.22 5.34 -2.70
N GLN A 30 -2.07 6.00 -2.91
CA GLN A 30 -1.47 6.16 -4.23
C GLN A 30 -1.06 4.81 -4.84
N LEU A 31 -0.46 3.92 -4.04
CA LEU A 31 -0.10 2.57 -4.47
C LEU A 31 -1.35 1.79 -4.91
N ARG A 32 -2.43 1.83 -4.11
CA ARG A 32 -3.68 1.14 -4.40
C ARG A 32 -4.36 1.67 -5.66
N GLU A 33 -4.32 2.97 -5.92
CA GLU A 33 -4.81 3.54 -7.18
C GLU A 33 -4.03 2.98 -8.38
N ARG A 34 -2.69 2.99 -8.33
CA ARG A 34 -1.87 2.44 -9.42
C ARG A 34 -2.06 0.93 -9.59
N LEU A 35 -2.25 0.20 -8.51
CA LEU A 35 -2.59 -1.22 -8.55
C LEU A 35 -3.97 -1.48 -9.18
N ASN A 36 -4.96 -0.64 -8.90
CA ASN A 36 -6.28 -0.75 -9.51
C ASN A 36 -6.25 -0.44 -11.01
N GLU A 37 -5.42 0.51 -11.45
CA GLU A 37 -5.17 0.74 -12.87
C GLU A 37 -4.59 -0.51 -13.52
N LEU A 38 -3.55 -1.12 -12.94
CA LEU A 38 -2.99 -2.39 -13.43
C LEU A 38 -4.02 -3.53 -13.46
N LYS A 39 -4.85 -3.64 -12.42
CA LYS A 39 -5.92 -4.65 -12.34
C LYS A 39 -6.97 -4.44 -13.43
N ALA A 40 -7.27 -3.19 -13.78
CA ALA A 40 -8.17 -2.86 -14.88
C ALA A 40 -7.59 -3.27 -16.25
N PHE A 41 -6.27 -3.41 -16.37
CA PHE A 41 -5.61 -3.99 -17.55
C PHE A 41 -5.54 -5.53 -17.52
N ASP A 42 -6.23 -6.19 -16.58
CA ASP A 42 -6.18 -7.64 -16.35
C ASP A 42 -4.76 -8.16 -16.08
N LEU A 43 -3.88 -7.28 -15.57
CA LEU A 43 -2.51 -7.65 -15.25
C LEU A 43 -2.43 -8.32 -13.87
N PRO A 44 -1.68 -9.43 -13.74
CA PRO A 44 -1.49 -10.09 -12.46
C PRO A 44 -0.71 -9.17 -11.52
N ILE A 45 -1.31 -8.85 -10.37
CA ILE A 45 -0.62 -8.13 -9.30
C ILE A 45 0.33 -9.10 -8.59
N PRO A 46 1.62 -8.76 -8.43
CA PRO A 46 2.58 -9.58 -7.68
C PRO A 46 2.14 -9.80 -6.23
N GLU A 47 2.39 -11.00 -5.72
CA GLU A 47 2.07 -11.41 -4.34
C GLU A 47 2.73 -10.50 -3.29
N ASP A 48 3.94 -10.02 -3.56
CA ASP A 48 4.66 -9.08 -2.69
C ASP A 48 3.86 -7.80 -2.37
N LEU A 49 3.08 -7.31 -3.35
CA LEU A 49 2.27 -6.10 -3.20
C LEU A 49 0.98 -6.37 -2.43
N GLN A 50 0.39 -7.53 -2.67
CA GLN A 50 -0.81 -7.98 -1.96
C GLN A 50 -0.51 -8.27 -0.49
N ALA A 51 0.67 -8.83 -0.20
CA ALA A 51 1.17 -9.03 1.16
C ALA A 51 1.42 -7.70 1.88
N LEU A 52 1.99 -6.71 1.19
CA LEU A 52 2.15 -5.36 1.72
C LEU A 52 0.79 -4.71 2.05
N GLU A 53 -0.16 -4.77 1.13
CA GLU A 53 -1.53 -4.24 1.33
C GLU A 53 -2.15 -4.80 2.60
N ALA A 54 -2.10 -6.12 2.76
CA ALA A 54 -2.62 -6.80 3.94
C ALA A 54 -1.89 -6.43 5.25
N ALA A 55 -0.56 -6.28 5.20
CA ALA A 55 0.24 -5.90 6.37
C ALA A 55 -0.12 -4.48 6.84
N LEU A 56 -0.24 -3.53 5.91
CA LEU A 56 -0.59 -2.15 6.20
C LEU A 56 -2.03 -2.03 6.69
N GLU A 57 -2.97 -2.72 6.05
CA GLU A 57 -4.37 -2.75 6.49
C GLU A 57 -4.48 -3.29 7.92
N ALA A 58 -3.70 -4.32 8.28
CA ALA A 58 -3.64 -4.84 9.63
C ALA A 58 -3.07 -3.83 10.64
N GLU A 59 -1.99 -3.09 10.28
CA GLU A 59 -1.43 -2.02 11.13
C GLU A 59 -2.44 -0.88 11.34
N PHE A 60 -3.07 -0.38 10.27
CA PHE A 60 -4.07 0.70 10.36
C PHE A 60 -5.33 0.25 11.12
N ALA A 61 -5.80 -0.99 10.90
CA ALA A 61 -6.94 -1.54 11.62
C ALA A 61 -6.64 -1.72 13.13
N ALA A 62 -5.39 -2.04 13.48
CA ALA A 62 -4.96 -2.12 14.87
C ALA A 62 -4.88 -0.74 15.54
N ASP A 63 -4.39 0.27 14.83
CA ASP A 63 -4.28 1.64 15.33
C ASP A 63 -5.67 2.28 15.52
N ALA A 64 -6.58 2.07 14.56
CA ALA A 64 -7.98 2.50 14.65
C ALA A 64 -8.73 1.87 15.84
N ARG A 65 -8.45 0.59 16.16
CA ARG A 65 -9.09 -0.11 17.28
C ARG A 65 -8.58 0.37 18.64
N THR A 66 -7.31 0.77 18.70
CA THR A 66 -6.67 1.29 19.92
C THR A 66 -7.23 2.68 20.28
N SER A 67 -7.39 3.57 19.30
CA SER A 67 -7.93 4.92 19.56
C SER A 67 -9.40 4.95 20.02
N LEU A 68 -10.17 3.89 19.73
CA LEU A 68 -11.59 3.77 20.11
C LEU A 68 -11.80 3.22 21.53
N SER A 69 -10.83 2.50 22.11
CA SER A 69 -10.97 1.91 23.47
C SER A 69 -10.73 2.91 24.61
N ASP A 70 -10.06 4.04 24.37
CA ASP A 70 -9.78 5.05 25.40
C ASP A 70 -10.96 6.02 25.66
N ARG A 71 -12.09 5.85 24.96
CA ARG A 71 -13.20 6.82 24.95
C ARG A 71 -14.48 6.31 25.63
N ASN A 72 -14.41 5.33 26.53
CA ASN A 72 -15.58 4.77 27.22
C ASN A 72 -15.38 4.58 28.73
#